data_AF-A0A0G0L2W9-F1
#
_entry.id   AF-A0A0G0L2W9-F1
#
_cell.length_a   1.000
_cell.length_b   1.000
_cell.length_c   1.000
_cell.angle_alpha   90.00
_cell.angle_beta   90.00
_cell.angle_gamma   90.00
#
_symmetry.space_group_name_H-M   'P 1'
#
loop_
_entity.id
_entity.type
_entity.pdbx_description
1 polymer ?
#
loop_
_entity_poly.entity_id
_entity_poly.type
_entity_poly.pdbx_seq_one_letter_code
_entity_poly.pdbx_strand_id
1 'polypeptide(L)'
;MSYIFLLTLLSSIVALTVGLIKPSIFKRIIKVIPKRKTVAIVCSTVIIVSFFGIVITAPQVEKSTDNEVASIESDAEESSQVNEVEDIADNKPVTITDDQSRPEAQQPQNVQTTQTEKTTTNPTPATQNNSEYEYYSVSSVVDGDTLKVNINGTIETLRLIGMDTPETVDPRKPVQCFGKEASNKAKELLTGKNVRIEKDSTQGELDKYGRRLAYIYREDGLFYNKHMIEQGYAHEYTYKTPYKYQAEFKASQKSAQENLSGLWSPTTCNGDTTSDSTTTSQPSTTQSTGKYYTSSYRTSKYYYPASCPDWQNLSSSYLMAFDSLDALLSAYPSRTLSPQCQ
;
A
#
# COMPACT_ATOMS: atom_id res chain seq x y z
N MET A 1 51.87 -16.52 19.17
CA MET A 1 50.54 -16.11 19.68
C MET A 1 49.92 -15.02 18.82
N SER A 2 50.21 -13.73 19.04
CA SER A 2 49.48 -12.58 18.45
C SER A 2 49.07 -12.72 16.96
N TYR A 3 50.00 -13.06 16.05
CA TYR A 3 49.70 -13.23 14.61
C TYR A 3 48.58 -14.25 14.30
N ILE A 4 48.38 -15.28 15.14
CA ILE A 4 47.29 -16.25 14.97
C ILE A 4 45.94 -15.57 15.17
N PHE A 5 45.80 -14.78 16.24
CA PHE A 5 44.57 -14.02 16.52
C PHE A 5 44.29 -12.95 15.47
N LEU A 6 45.34 -12.33 14.91
CA LEU A 6 45.19 -11.39 13.79
C LEU A 6 44.68 -12.09 12.53
N LEU A 7 45.19 -13.29 12.21
CA LEU A 7 44.73 -14.08 11.06
C LEU A 7 43.30 -14.63 11.25
N THR A 8 42.91 -15.06 12.46
CA THR A 8 41.51 -15.45 12.75
C THR A 8 40.57 -14.26 12.66
N LEU A 9 40.97 -13.08 13.15
CA LEU A 9 40.19 -11.86 13.05
C LEU A 9 39.95 -11.46 11.58
N LEU A 10 41.02 -11.37 10.78
CA LEU A 10 40.93 -10.99 9.36
C LEU A 10 40.12 -11.99 8.54
N SER A 11 40.34 -13.30 8.74
CA SER A 11 39.56 -14.33 8.04
C SER A 11 38.08 -14.34 8.44
N SER A 12 37.75 -14.07 9.71
CA SER A 12 36.35 -13.92 10.17
C SER A 12 35.67 -12.67 9.59
N ILE A 13 36.37 -11.55 9.44
CA ILE A 13 35.85 -10.33 8.79
C ILE A 13 35.55 -10.58 7.30
N VAL A 14 36.45 -11.30 6.59
CA VAL A 14 36.21 -11.71 5.19
C VAL A 14 35.04 -12.70 5.10
N ALA A 15 34.95 -13.67 6.01
CA ALA A 15 33.82 -14.60 6.06
C ALA A 15 32.47 -13.89 6.32
N LEU A 16 32.45 -12.87 7.19
CA LEU A 16 31.27 -12.06 7.50
C LEU A 16 30.80 -11.25 6.28
N THR A 17 31.70 -10.49 5.64
CA THR A 17 31.35 -9.68 4.47
C THR A 17 30.86 -10.54 3.30
N VAL A 18 31.58 -11.60 2.97
CA VAL A 18 31.19 -12.57 1.92
C VAL A 18 29.87 -13.27 2.26
N GLY A 19 29.66 -13.65 3.52
CA GLY A 19 28.46 -14.36 3.99
C GLY A 19 27.19 -13.50 4.07
N LEU A 20 27.33 -12.19 4.35
CA LEU A 20 26.21 -11.25 4.26
C LEU A 20 25.84 -10.99 2.79
N ILE A 21 26.82 -10.72 1.93
CA ILE A 21 26.60 -10.39 0.51
C ILE A 21 26.06 -11.63 -0.25
N LYS A 22 26.78 -12.76 -0.25
CA LYS A 22 26.51 -13.93 -1.10
C LYS A 22 26.64 -15.26 -0.32
N PRO A 23 25.67 -15.57 0.58
CA PRO A 23 25.73 -16.76 1.46
C PRO A 23 25.79 -18.11 0.71
N SER A 24 25.43 -18.16 -0.58
CA SER A 24 25.56 -19.36 -1.39
C SER A 24 27.01 -19.83 -1.62
N ILE A 25 28.02 -18.97 -1.38
CA ILE A 25 29.44 -19.36 -1.42
C ILE A 25 29.74 -20.43 -0.36
N PHE A 26 29.11 -20.34 0.83
CA PHE A 26 29.29 -21.31 1.90
C PHE A 26 28.78 -22.72 1.56
N LYS A 27 27.95 -22.88 0.52
CA LYS A 27 27.50 -24.20 0.03
C LYS A 27 28.65 -25.12 -0.41
N ARG A 28 29.83 -24.55 -0.73
CA ARG A 28 31.05 -25.32 -1.05
C ARG A 28 31.78 -25.90 0.18
N ILE A 29 31.50 -25.37 1.37
CA ILE A 29 32.20 -25.70 2.63
C ILE A 29 31.26 -26.38 3.62
N ILE A 30 30.00 -25.92 3.68
CA ILE A 30 28.96 -26.40 4.58
C ILE A 30 27.77 -26.88 3.73
N LYS A 31 27.36 -28.13 3.90
CA LYS A 31 26.31 -28.79 3.10
C LYS A 31 24.92 -28.17 3.29
N VAL A 32 24.74 -27.38 4.35
CA VAL A 32 23.53 -26.61 4.69
C VAL A 32 23.86 -25.12 4.59
N ILE A 33 23.03 -24.34 3.88
CA ILE A 33 23.24 -22.88 3.76
C ILE A 33 22.79 -22.20 5.06
N PRO A 34 23.67 -21.52 5.80
CA PRO A 34 23.30 -20.82 7.02
C PRO A 34 22.43 -19.59 6.70
N LYS A 35 21.42 -19.32 7.54
CA LYS A 35 20.63 -18.08 7.45
C LYS A 35 21.52 -16.88 7.78
N ARG A 36 21.34 -15.74 7.11
CA ARG A 36 22.16 -14.51 7.31
C ARG A 36 22.32 -14.11 8.79
N LYS A 37 21.25 -14.23 9.60
CA LYS A 37 21.30 -13.99 11.06
C LYS A 37 22.28 -14.92 11.80
N THR A 38 22.34 -16.19 11.43
CA THR A 38 23.27 -17.18 12.01
C THR A 38 24.72 -16.86 11.65
N VAL A 39 24.99 -16.47 10.39
CA VAL A 39 26.33 -16.06 9.95
C VAL A 39 26.83 -14.85 10.74
N ALA A 40 25.96 -13.83 10.89
CA ALA A 40 26.29 -12.63 11.66
C ALA A 40 26.63 -12.97 13.12
N ILE A 41 25.80 -13.75 13.82
CA ILE A 41 26.05 -14.14 15.22
C ILE A 41 27.38 -14.87 15.36
N VAL A 42 27.65 -15.89 14.53
CA VAL A 42 28.88 -16.70 14.65
C VAL A 42 30.13 -15.89 14.33
N CYS A 43 30.15 -15.10 13.24
CA CYS A 43 31.34 -14.33 12.91
C CYS A 43 31.59 -13.20 13.93
N SER A 44 30.55 -12.57 14.46
CA SER A 44 30.68 -11.56 15.51
C SER A 44 31.24 -12.12 16.81
N THR A 45 30.83 -13.32 17.26
CA THR A 45 31.43 -13.91 18.47
C THR A 45 32.90 -14.27 18.27
N VAL A 46 33.30 -14.79 17.11
CA VAL A 46 34.70 -15.07 16.76
C VAL A 46 35.54 -13.79 16.70
N ILE A 47 34.99 -12.70 16.15
CA ILE A 47 35.64 -11.38 16.12
C ILE A 47 35.88 -10.86 17.54
N ILE A 48 34.86 -10.88 18.41
CA ILE A 48 34.97 -10.42 19.80
C ILE A 48 36.03 -11.22 20.57
N VAL A 49 36.01 -12.55 20.48
CA VAL A 49 37.01 -13.42 21.15
C VAL A 49 38.42 -13.15 20.63
N SER A 50 38.59 -12.92 19.32
CA SER A 50 39.90 -12.58 18.74
C SER A 50 40.42 -11.22 19.23
N PHE A 51 39.55 -10.21 19.39
CA PHE A 51 39.93 -8.91 19.96
C PHE A 51 40.43 -9.03 21.41
N PHE A 52 39.71 -9.75 22.29
CA PHE A 52 40.18 -9.97 23.66
C PHE A 52 41.50 -10.74 23.72
N GLY A 53 41.71 -11.73 22.84
CA GLY A 53 42.99 -12.44 22.73
C GLY A 53 44.17 -11.53 22.31
N ILE A 54 43.94 -10.55 21.43
CA ILE A 54 44.95 -9.54 21.07
C ILE A 54 45.25 -8.64 22.27
N VAL A 55 44.24 -8.09 22.95
CA VAL A 55 44.42 -7.18 24.11
C VAL A 55 45.21 -7.85 25.24
N ILE A 56 44.93 -9.11 25.57
CA ILE A 56 45.65 -9.86 26.61
C ILE A 56 47.12 -10.13 26.23
N THR A 57 47.44 -10.18 24.93
CA THR A 57 48.81 -10.43 24.43
C THR A 57 49.56 -9.16 24.04
N ALA A 58 48.99 -7.97 24.26
CA ALA A 58 49.69 -6.71 24.08
C ALA A 58 50.71 -6.52 25.23
N PRO A 59 51.97 -6.17 24.93
CA PRO A 59 52.93 -5.81 25.98
C PRO A 59 52.41 -4.59 26.74
N GLN A 60 52.44 -4.65 28.06
CA GLN A 60 52.09 -3.50 28.89
C GLN A 60 53.13 -2.40 28.66
N VAL A 61 52.68 -1.23 28.23
CA VAL A 61 53.55 -0.06 28.10
C VAL A 61 53.83 0.46 29.51
N GLU A 62 55.04 0.20 30.01
CA GLU A 62 55.49 0.77 31.28
C GLU A 62 55.51 2.30 31.16
N LYS A 63 54.72 2.96 32.01
CA LYS A 63 54.55 4.41 31.98
C LYS A 63 55.68 5.07 32.77
N SER A 64 56.80 5.34 32.10
CA SER A 64 57.85 6.22 32.63
C SER A 64 57.29 7.64 32.85
N THR A 65 57.07 8.01 34.12
CA THR A 65 56.89 9.40 34.52
C THR A 65 58.23 10.12 34.48
N ASP A 66 58.29 11.19 33.69
CA ASP A 66 59.19 12.33 33.90
C ASP A 66 58.47 13.62 33.44
N ASN A 67 58.77 14.73 34.11
CA ASN A 67 58.28 16.07 33.78
C ASN A 67 59.45 16.92 33.29
N GLU A 68 59.36 17.51 32.09
CA GLU A 68 59.98 18.83 31.85
C GLU A 68 59.25 19.62 30.75
N VAL A 69 59.67 20.87 30.55
CA VAL A 69 58.89 21.96 29.93
C VAL A 69 59.66 22.56 28.74
N ALA A 70 59.01 22.76 27.59
CA ALA A 70 59.26 23.90 26.69
C ALA A 70 58.30 23.96 25.47
N SER A 71 58.11 25.19 24.97
CA SER A 71 57.80 25.58 23.58
C SER A 71 56.72 24.83 22.78
N ILE A 72 55.60 25.52 22.54
CA ILE A 72 54.77 25.41 21.33
C ILE A 72 54.76 26.79 20.68
N GLU A 73 54.90 26.86 19.36
CA GLU A 73 54.86 28.08 18.54
C GLU A 73 54.27 27.73 17.16
N SER A 74 53.55 28.67 16.53
CA SER A 74 53.01 28.60 15.16
C SER A 74 51.92 27.52 14.87
N ASP A 75 50.77 27.81 14.25
CA ASP A 75 50.13 29.09 13.86
C ASP A 75 48.60 28.98 13.93
N ALA A 76 47.90 30.12 14.05
CA ALA A 76 46.44 30.23 13.90
C ALA A 76 46.01 31.66 13.49
N GLU A 77 45.18 31.76 12.44
CA GLU A 77 44.42 32.93 11.92
C GLU A 77 43.35 32.36 10.95
N GLU A 78 42.22 32.96 10.56
CA GLU A 78 41.31 34.05 11.04
C GLU A 78 40.05 33.94 10.08
N SER A 79 38.76 34.24 10.36
CA SER A 79 38.10 35.07 11.38
C SER A 79 36.68 34.62 11.81
N SER A 80 36.21 35.27 12.89
CA SER A 80 34.92 35.94 13.17
C SER A 80 33.72 35.81 12.19
N GLN A 81 32.44 35.73 12.61
CA GLN A 81 31.66 36.50 13.64
C GLN A 81 31.39 37.98 13.25
N VAL A 82 30.24 38.65 13.52
CA VAL A 82 28.96 38.25 14.17
C VAL A 82 27.78 39.18 13.71
N ASN A 83 26.58 38.95 14.28
CA ASN A 83 25.28 39.70 14.31
C ASN A 83 25.35 41.27 14.36
N GLU A 84 24.28 42.09 14.31
CA GLU A 84 22.93 42.14 14.94
C GLU A 84 21.90 42.95 14.06
N VAL A 85 20.58 42.67 14.00
CA VAL A 85 19.43 43.21 14.82
C VAL A 85 19.21 44.75 14.61
N GLU A 86 18.03 45.34 14.36
CA GLU A 86 16.72 45.26 15.07
C GLU A 86 15.45 45.56 14.20
N ASP A 87 14.29 45.72 14.86
CA ASP A 87 12.89 45.76 14.34
C ASP A 87 12.39 47.04 13.65
N ILE A 88 11.21 46.96 13.01
CA ILE A 88 9.97 47.73 13.35
C ILE A 88 8.78 47.30 12.45
N ALA A 89 7.54 47.51 12.91
CA ALA A 89 6.30 47.04 12.26
C ALA A 89 5.34 48.18 11.82
N ASP A 90 4.19 47.75 11.27
CA ASP A 90 2.83 48.37 11.34
C ASP A 90 2.17 48.98 10.06
N ASN A 91 0.83 48.94 10.07
CA ASN A 91 -0.18 49.70 9.31
C ASN A 91 -0.47 49.53 7.78
N LYS A 92 -1.37 48.58 7.46
CA LYS A 92 -2.72 48.77 6.84
C LYS A 92 -2.83 49.51 5.44
N PRO A 93 -4.02 49.85 4.85
CA PRO A 93 -4.32 49.43 3.46
C PRO A 93 -4.65 50.57 2.47
N VAL A 94 -4.58 50.28 1.16
CA VAL A 94 -5.06 51.19 0.08
C VAL A 94 -5.86 50.42 -0.98
N THR A 95 -6.88 51.08 -1.54
CA THR A 95 -7.90 50.53 -2.45
C THR A 95 -7.81 51.13 -3.85
N ILE A 96 -7.91 50.30 -4.91
CA ILE A 96 -8.35 50.64 -6.28
C ILE A 96 -9.11 49.39 -6.79
N THR A 97 -10.45 49.28 -6.70
CA THR A 97 -11.53 49.81 -7.58
C THR A 97 -11.50 49.36 -9.05
N ASP A 98 -12.53 48.58 -9.43
CA ASP A 98 -13.26 48.52 -10.73
C ASP A 98 -12.46 48.44 -12.06
N ASP A 99 -12.77 47.52 -12.96
CA ASP A 99 -14.00 47.62 -13.78
C ASP A 99 -14.69 46.26 -14.11
N GLN A 100 -15.88 46.36 -14.69
CA GLN A 100 -16.82 45.33 -15.09
C GLN A 100 -16.41 44.70 -16.45
N SER A 101 -16.99 43.62 -16.99
CA SER A 101 -18.41 43.24 -16.99
C SER A 101 -18.64 41.81 -17.52
N ARG A 102 -19.88 41.32 -17.35
CA ARG A 102 -20.42 40.03 -17.85
C ARG A 102 -21.82 40.29 -18.43
N PRO A 103 -22.15 39.77 -19.63
CA PRO A 103 -23.16 38.71 -19.76
C PRO A 103 -22.70 37.61 -20.75
N GLU A 104 -22.91 36.30 -20.55
CA GLU A 104 -24.13 35.53 -20.21
C GLU A 104 -25.08 35.26 -21.40
N ALA A 105 -24.84 34.08 -22.02
CA ALA A 105 -25.75 33.15 -22.72
C ALA A 105 -27.00 33.63 -23.47
N GLN A 106 -27.13 33.21 -24.74
CA GLN A 106 -28.32 32.52 -25.27
C GLN A 106 -28.05 31.75 -26.59
N GLN A 107 -28.93 30.77 -26.89
CA GLN A 107 -28.95 29.86 -28.04
C GLN A 107 -30.46 29.66 -28.38
N PRO A 108 -30.95 29.62 -29.65
CA PRO A 108 -30.85 28.40 -30.48
C PRO A 108 -30.99 28.50 -32.03
N GLN A 109 -31.00 27.31 -32.66
CA GLN A 109 -31.50 26.94 -34.01
C GLN A 109 -30.60 27.08 -35.27
N ASN A 110 -29.90 25.97 -35.58
CA ASN A 110 -30.11 25.09 -36.76
C ASN A 110 -30.43 25.68 -38.15
N VAL A 111 -29.62 25.34 -39.19
CA VAL A 111 -30.04 24.60 -40.42
C VAL A 111 -28.88 24.39 -41.45
N GLN A 112 -28.81 23.18 -42.02
CA GLN A 112 -28.17 22.71 -43.28
C GLN A 112 -26.68 22.99 -43.63
N THR A 113 -25.89 21.91 -43.52
CA THR A 113 -25.29 21.16 -44.65
C THR A 113 -24.57 21.89 -45.80
N THR A 114 -23.24 21.69 -45.86
CA THR A 114 -22.52 21.43 -47.12
C THR A 114 -21.66 20.17 -46.92
N GLN A 115 -21.72 19.21 -47.83
CA GLN A 115 -20.85 18.03 -47.82
C GLN A 115 -19.55 18.32 -48.56
N THR A 116 -18.42 17.95 -47.98
CA THR A 116 -17.14 17.84 -48.70
C THR A 116 -16.61 16.42 -48.53
N GLU A 117 -16.69 15.65 -49.61
CA GLU A 117 -16.26 14.27 -49.68
C GLU A 117 -14.76 14.16 -49.39
N LYS A 118 -14.38 13.47 -48.31
CA LYS A 118 -12.99 13.20 -47.98
C LYS A 118 -12.77 11.68 -47.89
N THR A 119 -12.15 11.16 -48.94
CA THR A 119 -11.93 9.72 -49.18
C THR A 119 -11.38 9.02 -47.94
N THR A 120 -12.16 8.10 -47.37
CA THR A 120 -11.74 7.31 -46.21
C THR A 120 -10.87 6.15 -46.67
N THR A 121 -9.58 6.41 -46.86
CA THR A 121 -8.57 5.35 -46.86
C THR A 121 -8.43 4.82 -45.44
N ASN A 122 -8.99 3.63 -45.18
CA ASN A 122 -8.82 2.92 -43.91
C ASN A 122 -7.33 2.85 -43.52
N PRO A 123 -6.92 3.36 -42.36
CA PRO A 123 -5.63 3.00 -41.79
C PRO A 123 -5.72 1.53 -41.36
N THR A 124 -5.09 0.64 -42.14
CA THR A 124 -4.91 -0.77 -41.77
C THR A 124 -4.39 -0.85 -40.34
N PRO A 125 -5.02 -1.62 -39.42
CA PRO A 125 -4.53 -1.76 -38.06
C PRO A 125 -3.07 -2.23 -38.07
N ALA A 126 -2.17 -1.38 -37.60
CA ALA A 126 -0.76 -1.70 -37.53
C ALA A 126 -0.56 -2.83 -36.51
N THR A 127 -0.30 -4.04 -37.01
CA THR A 127 -0.07 -5.26 -36.21
C THR A 127 0.96 -4.98 -35.13
N GLN A 128 0.50 -4.75 -33.90
CA GLN A 128 1.37 -4.62 -32.76
C GLN A 128 2.08 -5.96 -32.57
N ASN A 129 3.39 -5.93 -32.37
CA ASN A 129 4.17 -7.14 -32.13
C ASN A 129 3.63 -7.82 -30.88
N ASN A 130 2.93 -8.94 -31.06
CA ASN A 130 2.27 -9.66 -29.98
C ASN A 130 3.31 -10.44 -29.15
N SER A 131 4.08 -9.72 -28.34
CA SER A 131 4.87 -10.31 -27.27
C SER A 131 3.91 -10.90 -26.25
N GLU A 132 3.62 -12.19 -26.39
CA GLU A 132 2.76 -12.94 -25.48
C GLU A 132 3.27 -12.77 -24.04
N TYR A 133 2.45 -12.16 -23.19
CA TYR A 133 2.85 -11.83 -21.84
C TYR A 133 2.92 -13.09 -20.98
N GLU A 134 3.99 -13.24 -20.19
CA GLU A 134 4.07 -14.32 -19.21
C GLU A 134 3.10 -14.05 -18.04
N TYR A 135 2.21 -15.01 -17.76
CA TYR A 135 1.25 -14.97 -16.67
C TYR A 135 1.60 -16.01 -15.61
N TYR A 136 1.52 -15.62 -14.34
CA TYR A 136 1.91 -16.45 -13.19
C TYR A 136 0.73 -16.68 -12.25
N SER A 137 0.58 -17.89 -11.70
CA SER A 137 -0.57 -18.24 -10.86
C SER A 137 -0.51 -17.59 -9.47
N VAL A 138 -1.61 -16.98 -9.05
CA VAL A 138 -1.77 -16.43 -7.70
C VAL A 138 -1.93 -17.59 -6.71
N SER A 139 -0.93 -17.78 -5.84
CA SER A 139 -0.89 -18.85 -4.85
C SER A 139 -1.69 -18.51 -3.59
N SER A 140 -1.69 -17.24 -3.16
CA SER A 140 -2.55 -16.76 -2.06
C SER A 140 -2.61 -15.24 -2.03
N VAL A 141 -3.78 -14.65 -1.80
CA VAL A 141 -3.89 -13.26 -1.33
C VAL A 141 -3.56 -13.23 0.16
N VAL A 142 -2.64 -12.35 0.59
CA VAL A 142 -2.27 -12.18 2.00
C VAL A 142 -3.10 -11.04 2.60
N ASP A 143 -3.05 -9.87 1.96
CA ASP A 143 -3.98 -8.77 2.18
C ASP A 143 -4.23 -8.02 0.86
N GLY A 144 -5.05 -6.96 0.87
CA GLY A 144 -5.51 -6.30 -0.35
C GLY A 144 -4.40 -5.73 -1.26
N ASP A 145 -3.25 -5.37 -0.71
CA ASP A 145 -2.06 -4.89 -1.43
C ASP A 145 -0.92 -5.93 -1.56
N THR A 146 -1.05 -7.11 -0.93
CA THR A 146 0.04 -8.08 -0.77
C THR A 146 -0.43 -9.48 -1.16
N LEU A 147 0.23 -10.07 -2.15
CA LEU A 147 -0.10 -11.40 -2.67
C LEU A 147 1.14 -12.30 -2.77
N LYS A 148 0.92 -13.61 -2.88
CA LYS A 148 1.94 -14.59 -3.23
C LYS A 148 1.66 -15.16 -4.62
N VAL A 149 2.68 -15.22 -5.45
CA VAL A 149 2.59 -15.64 -6.85
C VAL A 149 3.63 -16.74 -7.12
N ASN A 150 3.24 -17.77 -7.86
CA ASN A 150 4.13 -18.84 -8.28
C ASN A 150 4.84 -18.46 -9.58
N ILE A 151 6.04 -17.92 -9.46
CA ILE A 151 6.91 -17.55 -10.57
C ILE A 151 7.83 -18.73 -10.85
N ASN A 152 7.54 -19.48 -11.93
CA ASN A 152 8.36 -20.60 -12.41
C ASN A 152 8.79 -21.59 -11.32
N GLY A 153 7.83 -22.01 -10.49
CA GLY A 153 8.02 -22.97 -9.39
C GLY A 153 8.44 -22.34 -8.05
N THR A 154 8.70 -21.04 -8.01
CA THR A 154 9.08 -20.30 -6.80
C THR A 154 7.93 -19.43 -6.32
N ILE A 155 7.51 -19.59 -5.07
CA ILE A 155 6.52 -18.71 -4.45
C ILE A 155 7.19 -17.41 -4.00
N GLU A 156 7.01 -16.35 -4.77
CA GLU A 156 7.42 -15.00 -4.38
C GLU A 156 6.27 -14.24 -3.70
N THR A 157 6.60 -13.30 -2.81
CA THR A 157 5.61 -12.37 -2.20
C THR A 157 5.76 -10.99 -2.81
N LEU A 158 4.67 -10.46 -3.35
CA LEU A 158 4.60 -9.16 -3.99
C LEU A 158 3.93 -8.16 -3.04
N ARG A 159 4.44 -6.92 -3.00
CA ARG A 159 3.73 -5.73 -2.50
C ARG A 159 3.42 -4.84 -3.69
N LEU A 160 2.16 -4.49 -3.86
CA LEU A 160 1.67 -3.78 -5.03
C LEU A 160 2.05 -2.30 -5.00
N ILE A 161 2.67 -1.78 -6.05
CA ILE A 161 3.11 -0.39 -6.14
C ILE A 161 1.89 0.55 -6.21
N GLY A 162 2.00 1.71 -5.56
CA GLY A 162 1.06 2.83 -5.68
C GLY A 162 -0.24 2.71 -4.90
N MET A 163 -0.50 1.58 -4.24
CA MET A 163 -1.69 1.36 -3.41
C MET A 163 -1.33 1.01 -1.97
N ASP A 164 -2.23 1.29 -1.02
CA ASP A 164 -2.19 0.77 0.37
C ASP A 164 -3.63 0.45 0.79
N THR A 165 -3.87 -0.77 1.28
CA THR A 165 -5.20 -1.23 1.69
C THR A 165 -5.33 -1.22 3.21
N PRO A 166 -6.51 -0.91 3.78
CA PRO A 166 -6.64 -0.84 5.23
C PRO A 166 -6.32 -2.19 5.88
N GLU A 167 -5.46 -2.15 6.89
CA GLU A 167 -4.79 -3.31 7.49
C GLU A 167 -5.78 -4.33 8.10
N THR A 168 -5.57 -5.61 7.79
CA THR A 168 -6.34 -6.71 8.40
C THR A 168 -5.52 -7.82 9.06
N VAL A 169 -4.19 -7.86 8.90
CA VAL A 169 -3.39 -9.08 9.18
C VAL A 169 -2.27 -8.92 10.21
N ASP A 170 -1.83 -7.70 10.55
CA ASP A 170 -0.85 -7.47 11.62
C ASP A 170 -1.50 -7.62 13.02
N PRO A 171 -1.22 -8.69 13.79
CA PRO A 171 -1.88 -8.97 15.08
C PRO A 171 -1.47 -8.01 16.21
N ARG A 172 -0.68 -6.97 15.90
CA ARG A 172 -0.25 -5.90 16.81
C ARG A 172 -1.04 -4.61 16.63
N LYS A 173 -1.96 -4.57 15.65
CA LYS A 173 -2.82 -3.44 15.31
C LYS A 173 -4.30 -3.87 15.40
N PRO A 174 -5.24 -2.95 15.60
CA PRO A 174 -6.64 -3.22 15.32
C PRO A 174 -6.89 -3.41 13.82
N VAL A 175 -8.01 -4.05 13.47
CA VAL A 175 -8.48 -4.14 12.08
C VAL A 175 -9.04 -2.79 11.66
N GLN A 176 -8.41 -2.19 10.65
CA GLN A 176 -8.79 -0.89 10.13
C GLN A 176 -10.14 -0.91 9.41
N CYS A 177 -10.86 0.21 9.48
CA CYS A 177 -12.13 0.36 8.79
C CYS A 177 -11.98 0.10 7.27
N PHE A 178 -12.95 -0.62 6.69
CA PHE A 178 -12.96 -1.14 5.31
C PHE A 178 -11.86 -2.17 4.94
N GLY A 179 -10.99 -2.57 5.87
CA GLY A 179 -9.91 -3.51 5.59
C GLY A 179 -10.44 -4.89 5.19
N LYS A 180 -11.44 -5.40 5.90
CA LYS A 180 -12.04 -6.72 5.63
C LYS A 180 -12.67 -6.76 4.24
N GLU A 181 -13.28 -5.67 3.82
CA GLU A 181 -13.91 -5.46 2.52
C GLU A 181 -12.86 -5.44 1.41
N ALA A 182 -11.76 -4.68 1.60
CA ALA A 182 -10.61 -4.68 0.69
C ALA A 182 -9.95 -6.07 0.56
N SER A 183 -9.71 -6.72 1.70
CA SER A 183 -9.11 -8.06 1.77
C SER A 183 -10.02 -9.13 1.15
N ASN A 184 -11.34 -8.96 1.21
CA ASN A 184 -12.30 -9.85 0.54
C ASN A 184 -12.38 -9.57 -0.97
N LYS A 185 -12.38 -8.31 -1.40
CA LYS A 185 -12.38 -7.94 -2.82
C LYS A 185 -11.12 -8.41 -3.54
N ALA A 186 -9.98 -8.33 -2.86
CA ALA A 186 -8.73 -8.91 -3.32
C ALA A 186 -8.82 -10.42 -3.58
N LYS A 187 -9.42 -11.17 -2.64
CA LYS A 187 -9.66 -12.61 -2.77
C LYS A 187 -10.64 -12.92 -3.92
N GLU A 188 -11.74 -12.18 -4.03
CA GLU A 188 -12.69 -12.28 -5.14
C GLU A 188 -12.02 -12.08 -6.52
N LEU A 189 -11.16 -11.06 -6.63
CA LEU A 189 -10.53 -10.69 -7.89
C LEU A 189 -9.31 -11.55 -8.27
N LEU A 190 -8.59 -12.15 -7.32
CA LEU A 190 -7.29 -12.78 -7.57
C LEU A 190 -7.20 -14.28 -7.23
N THR A 191 -8.09 -14.84 -6.41
CA THR A 191 -8.01 -16.26 -6.04
C THR A 191 -8.25 -17.15 -7.26
N GLY A 192 -7.29 -18.04 -7.55
CA GLY A 192 -7.36 -18.95 -8.70
C GLY A 192 -7.23 -18.26 -10.06
N LYS A 193 -6.62 -17.07 -10.13
CA LYS A 193 -6.29 -16.35 -11.37
C LYS A 193 -4.80 -16.41 -11.67
N ASN A 194 -4.43 -16.23 -12.94
CA ASN A 194 -3.05 -15.88 -13.28
C ASN A 194 -2.92 -14.36 -13.46
N VAL A 195 -1.72 -13.84 -13.22
CA VAL A 195 -1.41 -12.42 -13.34
C VAL A 195 -0.10 -12.19 -14.07
N ARG A 196 -0.11 -11.22 -14.98
CA ARG A 196 1.07 -10.59 -15.56
C ARG A 196 1.66 -9.64 -14.53
N ILE A 197 2.94 -9.83 -14.21
CA ILE A 197 3.69 -8.94 -13.31
C ILE A 197 4.36 -7.87 -14.15
N GLU A 198 4.19 -6.60 -13.77
CA GLU A 198 4.89 -5.48 -14.39
C GLU A 198 5.74 -4.74 -13.35
N LYS A 199 6.99 -4.43 -13.71
CA LYS A 199 7.94 -3.73 -12.85
C LYS A 199 7.94 -2.22 -13.11
N ASP A 200 8.41 -1.47 -12.14
CA ASP A 200 8.65 -0.03 -12.28
C ASP A 200 10.14 0.29 -12.10
N SER A 201 10.77 0.87 -13.12
CA SER A 201 12.19 1.26 -13.08
C SER A 201 12.45 2.51 -12.24
N THR A 202 11.41 3.24 -11.82
CA THR A 202 11.52 4.34 -10.84
C THR A 202 11.58 3.84 -9.39
N GLN A 203 11.27 2.56 -9.17
CA GLN A 203 11.16 1.92 -7.86
C GLN A 203 12.26 0.86 -7.67
N GLY A 204 12.46 0.42 -6.43
CA GLY A 204 13.34 -0.73 -6.15
C GLY A 204 12.68 -2.04 -6.56
N GLU A 205 13.48 -3.07 -6.90
CA GLU A 205 12.98 -4.44 -7.15
C GLU A 205 12.27 -5.05 -5.93
N LEU A 206 12.72 -4.70 -4.72
CA LEU A 206 12.24 -5.22 -3.44
C LEU A 206 11.98 -4.08 -2.46
N ASP A 207 11.00 -4.27 -1.56
CA ASP A 207 10.79 -3.39 -0.41
C ASP A 207 11.75 -3.70 0.76
N LYS A 208 11.67 -2.90 1.83
CA LYS A 208 12.47 -3.07 3.06
C LYS A 208 12.25 -4.39 3.82
N TYR A 209 11.23 -5.17 3.47
CA TYR A 209 10.94 -6.49 4.03
C TYR A 209 11.32 -7.64 3.07
N GLY A 210 11.77 -7.32 1.84
CA GLY A 210 12.12 -8.30 0.82
C GLY A 210 10.94 -8.79 -0.03
N ARG A 211 9.79 -8.09 0.00
CA ARG A 211 8.68 -8.33 -0.94
C ARG A 211 9.00 -7.69 -2.29
N ARG A 212 8.69 -8.36 -3.41
CA ARG A 212 8.84 -7.77 -4.75
C ARG A 212 7.89 -6.60 -4.93
N LEU A 213 8.39 -5.48 -5.42
CA LEU A 213 7.54 -4.35 -5.82
C LEU A 213 7.11 -4.54 -7.28
N ALA A 214 5.80 -4.50 -7.52
CA ALA A 214 5.22 -4.67 -8.86
C ALA A 214 3.82 -4.07 -9.00
N TYR A 215 3.38 -3.91 -10.25
CA TYR A 215 1.99 -3.85 -10.66
C TYR A 215 1.52 -5.25 -11.11
N ILE A 216 0.21 -5.54 -11.01
CA ILE A 216 -0.35 -6.77 -11.58
C ILE A 216 -1.54 -6.50 -12.50
N TYR A 217 -1.61 -7.28 -13.57
CA TYR A 217 -2.72 -7.31 -14.53
C TYR A 217 -3.23 -8.74 -14.64
N ARG A 218 -4.54 -8.94 -14.61
CA ARG A 218 -5.16 -10.25 -14.90
C ARG A 218 -5.13 -10.57 -16.39
N GLU A 219 -5.38 -11.84 -16.71
CA GLU A 219 -5.54 -12.37 -18.09
C GLU A 219 -6.64 -11.65 -18.89
N ASP A 220 -7.66 -11.11 -18.22
CA ASP A 220 -8.73 -10.30 -18.83
C ASP A 220 -8.40 -8.79 -18.92
N GLY A 221 -7.13 -8.43 -18.74
CA GLY A 221 -6.64 -7.05 -18.85
C GLY A 221 -6.90 -6.16 -17.63
N LEU A 222 -7.59 -6.66 -16.59
CA LEU A 222 -7.90 -5.85 -15.40
C LEU A 222 -6.62 -5.41 -14.69
N PHE A 223 -6.34 -4.10 -14.72
CA PHE A 223 -5.26 -3.47 -13.95
C PHE A 223 -5.68 -3.36 -12.49
N TYR A 224 -5.32 -4.37 -11.70
CA TYR A 224 -5.81 -4.54 -10.33
C TYR A 224 -5.46 -3.35 -9.41
N ASN A 225 -4.23 -2.84 -9.47
CA ASN A 225 -3.79 -1.75 -8.60
C ASN A 225 -4.67 -0.49 -8.77
N LYS A 226 -4.90 -0.06 -10.02
CA LYS A 226 -5.79 1.06 -10.34
C LYS A 226 -7.23 0.77 -9.91
N HIS A 227 -7.74 -0.41 -10.26
CA HIS A 227 -9.12 -0.81 -9.96
C HIS A 227 -9.45 -0.79 -8.45
N MET A 228 -8.53 -1.25 -7.59
CA MET A 228 -8.75 -1.23 -6.14
C MET A 228 -8.85 0.19 -5.57
N ILE A 229 -8.07 1.15 -6.10
CA ILE A 229 -8.16 2.57 -5.73
C ILE A 229 -9.44 3.20 -6.29
N GLU A 230 -9.71 2.99 -7.59
CA GLU A 230 -10.87 3.51 -8.33
C GLU A 230 -12.23 3.03 -7.81
N GLN A 231 -12.25 1.92 -7.06
CA GLN A 231 -13.44 1.39 -6.40
C GLN A 231 -13.44 1.62 -4.88
N GLY A 232 -12.48 2.40 -4.35
CA GLY A 232 -12.43 2.79 -2.94
C GLY A 232 -12.07 1.66 -1.95
N TYR A 233 -11.38 0.61 -2.41
CA TYR A 233 -10.82 -0.43 -1.52
C TYR A 233 -9.38 -0.13 -1.08
N ALA A 234 -8.72 0.86 -1.69
CA ALA A 234 -7.34 1.22 -1.40
C ALA A 234 -7.12 2.74 -1.48
N HIS A 235 -6.14 3.22 -0.73
CA HIS A 235 -5.56 4.55 -0.86
C HIS A 235 -4.49 4.57 -1.96
N GLU A 236 -4.27 5.74 -2.57
CA GLU A 236 -3.04 6.05 -3.31
C GLU A 236 -1.87 6.13 -2.35
N TYR A 237 -0.77 5.43 -2.65
CA TYR A 237 0.40 5.35 -1.79
C TYR A 237 1.71 5.60 -2.53
N THR A 238 2.16 6.85 -2.44
CA THR A 238 3.48 7.30 -2.92
C THR A 238 4.53 7.16 -1.82
N TYR A 239 5.51 6.28 -2.01
CA TYR A 239 6.64 6.13 -1.07
C TYR A 239 7.92 6.80 -1.61
N LYS A 240 8.26 7.96 -1.05
CA LYS A 240 9.45 8.80 -1.35
C LYS A 240 9.56 9.37 -2.77
N THR A 241 9.38 8.56 -3.80
CA THR A 241 9.55 8.95 -5.21
C THR A 241 8.26 8.73 -6.00
N PRO A 242 7.99 9.54 -7.04
CA PRO A 242 6.92 9.24 -7.99
C PRO A 242 7.14 7.90 -8.68
N TYR A 243 6.04 7.20 -8.95
CA TYR A 243 6.00 5.93 -9.68
C TYR A 243 5.21 6.10 -10.99
N LYS A 244 5.40 5.18 -11.94
CA LYS A 244 4.93 5.25 -13.34
C LYS A 244 3.47 5.69 -13.50
N TYR A 245 2.57 5.19 -12.65
CA TYR A 245 1.13 5.44 -12.74
C TYR A 245 0.58 6.44 -11.70
N GLN A 246 1.44 7.21 -11.00
CA GLN A 246 0.99 8.05 -9.88
C GLN A 246 -0.12 9.06 -10.25
N ALA A 247 -0.04 9.68 -11.43
CA ALA A 247 -1.06 10.62 -11.88
C ALA A 247 -2.44 9.94 -12.07
N GLU A 248 -2.46 8.75 -12.69
CA GLU A 248 -3.68 7.95 -12.86
C GLU A 248 -4.25 7.49 -11.53
N PHE A 249 -3.39 7.09 -10.58
CA PHE A 249 -3.83 6.57 -9.28
C PHE A 249 -4.38 7.69 -8.39
N LYS A 250 -3.77 8.88 -8.42
CA LYS A 250 -4.31 10.08 -7.76
C LYS A 250 -5.65 10.51 -8.35
N ALA A 251 -5.79 10.48 -9.68
CA ALA A 251 -7.06 10.72 -10.35
C ALA A 251 -8.12 9.65 -10.00
N SER A 252 -7.71 8.39 -9.88
CA SER A 252 -8.58 7.27 -9.47
C SER A 252 -9.07 7.40 -8.04
N GLN A 253 -8.18 7.80 -7.10
CA GLN A 253 -8.58 8.06 -5.72
C GLN A 253 -9.53 9.27 -5.65
N LYS A 254 -9.22 10.35 -6.38
CA LYS A 254 -10.11 11.51 -6.45
C LYS A 254 -11.50 11.12 -6.97
N SER A 255 -11.58 10.31 -8.02
CA SER A 255 -12.84 9.78 -8.53
C SER A 255 -13.58 8.94 -7.48
N ALA A 256 -12.88 8.07 -6.75
CA ALA A 256 -13.49 7.27 -5.68
C ALA A 256 -13.97 8.14 -4.49
N GLN A 257 -13.30 9.26 -4.21
CA GLN A 257 -13.72 10.27 -3.23
C GLN A 257 -14.97 11.03 -3.70
N GLU A 258 -14.97 11.57 -4.92
CA GLU A 258 -16.10 12.31 -5.49
C GLU A 258 -17.35 11.44 -5.67
N ASN A 259 -17.17 10.13 -5.92
CA ASN A 259 -18.26 9.14 -5.99
C ASN A 259 -18.52 8.41 -4.65
N LEU A 260 -18.00 8.89 -3.51
CA LEU A 260 -18.19 8.33 -2.16
C LEU A 260 -18.05 6.79 -2.08
N SER A 261 -17.11 6.24 -2.85
CA SER A 261 -17.01 4.81 -3.13
C SER A 261 -16.17 4.07 -2.08
N GLY A 262 -16.60 2.88 -1.68
CA GLY A 262 -15.88 2.03 -0.72
C GLY A 262 -15.62 2.73 0.61
N LEU A 263 -14.35 2.84 1.02
CA LEU A 263 -13.91 3.49 2.26
C LEU A 263 -14.22 5.01 2.30
N TRP A 264 -14.49 5.63 1.15
CA TRP A 264 -14.85 7.04 1.05
C TRP A 264 -16.33 7.32 1.35
N SER A 265 -17.17 6.29 1.52
CA SER A 265 -18.57 6.50 1.89
C SER A 265 -18.70 7.07 3.31
N PRO A 266 -19.58 8.05 3.55
CA PRO A 266 -19.94 8.51 4.89
C PRO A 266 -20.55 7.41 5.77
N THR A 267 -21.03 6.32 5.18
CA THR A 267 -21.57 5.14 5.88
C THR A 267 -20.56 4.02 6.12
N THR A 268 -19.29 4.20 5.74
CA THR A 268 -18.20 3.25 6.00
C THR A 268 -17.16 3.87 6.92
N CYS A 269 -16.23 4.65 6.36
CA CYS A 269 -15.10 5.25 7.07
C CYS A 269 -14.94 6.75 6.78
N ASN A 270 -15.70 7.29 5.81
CA ASN A 270 -15.60 8.68 5.37
C ASN A 270 -14.16 9.12 5.01
N GLY A 271 -13.33 8.18 4.54
CA GLY A 271 -11.91 8.39 4.25
C GLY A 271 -10.92 8.24 5.42
N ASP A 272 -11.38 8.12 6.68
CA ASP A 272 -10.49 7.78 7.80
C ASP A 272 -10.57 6.29 8.15
N THR A 273 -9.54 5.53 7.75
CA THR A 273 -9.43 4.12 8.11
C THR A 273 -8.61 3.87 9.38
N THR A 274 -8.18 4.93 10.09
CA THR A 274 -7.52 4.80 11.41
C THR A 274 -8.52 4.73 12.57
N SER A 275 -9.75 5.22 12.37
CA SER A 275 -10.88 4.91 13.23
C SER A 275 -11.10 3.40 13.31
N ASP A 276 -11.13 2.87 14.55
CA ASP A 276 -11.46 1.47 14.82
C ASP A 276 -12.85 1.13 14.26
N SER A 277 -13.00 -0.11 13.77
CA SER A 277 -14.28 -0.66 13.28
C SER A 277 -15.36 -0.85 14.38
N THR A 278 -15.21 -0.17 15.53
CA THR A 278 -16.09 -0.19 16.71
C THR A 278 -16.95 1.09 16.80
N THR A 279 -16.63 2.16 16.05
CA THR A 279 -17.44 3.39 16.02
C THR A 279 -18.71 3.24 15.19
N THR A 280 -19.64 2.39 15.67
CA THR A 280 -21.01 2.33 15.13
C THR A 280 -21.83 3.52 15.62
N SER A 281 -21.68 4.66 14.94
CA SER A 281 -22.59 5.81 15.07
C SER A 281 -22.49 6.69 13.83
N GLN A 282 -23.52 6.82 12.98
CA GLN A 282 -24.82 6.16 12.98
C GLN A 282 -25.39 6.27 11.55
N PRO A 283 -26.06 5.25 10.98
CA PRO A 283 -26.83 5.49 9.77
C PRO A 283 -27.98 6.46 10.08
N SER A 284 -28.15 7.50 9.26
CA SER A 284 -29.35 8.35 9.28
C SER A 284 -30.58 7.64 8.68
N THR A 285 -30.72 6.34 8.95
CA THR A 285 -32.00 5.63 8.82
C THR A 285 -32.91 6.10 9.94
N THR A 286 -33.96 6.82 9.56
CA THR A 286 -35.14 7.06 10.42
C THR A 286 -35.50 5.78 11.16
N GLN A 287 -35.59 5.82 12.49
CA GLN A 287 -35.93 4.65 13.31
C GLN A 287 -37.38 4.23 13.05
N SER A 288 -37.59 3.42 12.01
CA SER A 288 -38.84 2.70 11.81
C SER A 288 -38.90 1.58 12.85
N THR A 289 -39.65 1.83 13.92
CA THR A 289 -39.93 0.84 14.99
C THR A 289 -40.84 -0.25 14.44
N GLY A 290 -40.28 -1.18 13.67
CA GLY A 290 -41.02 -2.20 12.94
C GLY A 290 -40.19 -3.45 12.66
N LYS A 291 -40.89 -4.56 12.42
CA LYS A 291 -40.28 -5.85 12.08
C LYS A 291 -39.54 -5.80 10.74
N TYR A 292 -38.57 -6.69 10.58
CA TYR A 292 -37.86 -6.92 9.33
C TYR A 292 -38.23 -8.30 8.79
N TYR A 293 -38.44 -8.38 7.48
CA TYR A 293 -38.91 -9.58 6.80
C TYR A 293 -37.91 -10.06 5.74
N THR A 294 -37.79 -11.38 5.59
CA THR A 294 -37.10 -12.00 4.45
C THR A 294 -37.69 -13.39 4.19
N SER A 295 -37.39 -13.98 3.03
CA SER A 295 -37.69 -15.39 2.79
C SER A 295 -36.56 -16.26 3.34
N SER A 296 -36.91 -17.36 4.02
CA SER A 296 -35.98 -18.42 4.45
C SER A 296 -35.36 -19.19 3.29
N TYR A 297 -35.88 -19.02 2.06
CA TYR A 297 -35.43 -19.72 0.87
C TYR A 297 -33.97 -19.40 0.53
N ARG A 298 -33.18 -20.43 0.18
CA ARG A 298 -31.70 -20.34 0.12
C ARG A 298 -31.18 -19.37 -0.94
N THR A 299 -31.93 -19.14 -2.02
CA THR A 299 -31.55 -18.24 -3.13
C THR A 299 -32.10 -16.81 -2.99
N SER A 300 -32.92 -16.52 -1.97
CA SER A 300 -33.43 -15.16 -1.77
C SER A 300 -32.31 -14.21 -1.36
N LYS A 301 -32.26 -13.02 -1.98
CA LYS A 301 -31.21 -12.02 -1.76
C LYS A 301 -31.61 -10.89 -0.80
N TYR A 302 -32.91 -10.63 -0.65
CA TYR A 302 -33.39 -9.37 -0.09
C TYR A 302 -34.05 -9.51 1.30
N TYR A 303 -33.93 -8.46 2.10
CA TYR A 303 -34.79 -8.18 3.25
C TYR A 303 -35.61 -6.91 3.02
N TYR A 304 -36.67 -6.77 3.80
CA TYR A 304 -37.71 -5.74 3.66
C TYR A 304 -38.08 -5.22 5.07
N PRO A 305 -37.99 -3.91 5.36
CA PRO A 305 -38.52 -3.35 6.61
C PRO A 305 -40.05 -3.33 6.57
N ALA A 306 -40.72 -3.33 7.74
CA ALA A 306 -42.18 -3.29 7.83
C ALA A 306 -42.82 -2.07 7.14
N SER A 307 -42.08 -0.97 7.02
CA SER A 307 -42.47 0.25 6.30
C SER A 307 -42.55 0.09 4.77
N CYS A 308 -41.96 -0.97 4.21
CA CYS A 308 -41.97 -1.26 2.77
C CYS A 308 -42.95 -2.42 2.49
N PRO A 309 -44.12 -2.19 1.85
CA PRO A 309 -45.18 -3.20 1.75
C PRO A 309 -44.80 -4.44 0.92
N ASP A 310 -43.73 -4.39 0.13
CA ASP A 310 -43.22 -5.48 -0.70
C ASP A 310 -43.00 -6.83 0.02
N TRP A 311 -42.80 -6.83 1.34
CA TRP A 311 -42.71 -8.08 2.11
C TRP A 311 -43.98 -8.94 2.01
N GLN A 312 -45.14 -8.33 1.72
CA GLN A 312 -46.42 -9.02 1.55
C GLN A 312 -46.46 -9.88 0.28
N ASN A 313 -45.57 -9.62 -0.69
CA ASN A 313 -45.41 -10.43 -1.90
C ASN A 313 -44.57 -11.71 -1.67
N LEU A 314 -44.01 -11.90 -0.47
CA LEU A 314 -43.28 -13.12 -0.11
C LEU A 314 -44.24 -14.26 0.19
N SER A 315 -43.88 -15.48 -0.26
CA SER A 315 -44.64 -16.68 0.06
C SER A 315 -44.69 -16.91 1.58
N SER A 316 -45.90 -16.96 2.14
CA SER A 316 -46.15 -17.13 3.58
C SER A 316 -45.50 -18.38 4.16
N SER A 317 -45.39 -19.46 3.39
CA SER A 317 -44.69 -20.71 3.78
C SER A 317 -43.18 -20.54 4.03
N TYR A 318 -42.58 -19.44 3.59
CA TYR A 318 -41.14 -19.15 3.73
C TYR A 318 -40.86 -17.81 4.42
N LEU A 319 -41.90 -17.04 4.80
CA LEU A 319 -41.78 -15.72 5.39
C LEU A 319 -41.19 -15.80 6.80
N MET A 320 -40.00 -15.24 6.98
CA MET A 320 -39.36 -15.04 8.28
C MET A 320 -39.53 -13.59 8.71
N ALA A 321 -39.85 -13.37 9.98
CA ALA A 321 -39.98 -12.05 10.60
C ALA A 321 -39.03 -11.92 11.79
N PHE A 322 -38.39 -10.77 11.93
CA PHE A 322 -37.41 -10.44 12.95
C PHE A 322 -37.75 -9.10 13.62
N ASP A 323 -37.47 -8.97 14.91
CA ASP A 323 -37.76 -7.74 15.68
C ASP A 323 -36.65 -6.67 15.59
N SER A 324 -35.51 -7.00 14.98
CA SER A 324 -34.47 -6.03 14.60
C SER A 324 -33.76 -6.46 13.30
N LEU A 325 -33.07 -5.51 12.67
CA LEU A 325 -32.23 -5.81 11.51
C LEU A 325 -31.06 -6.72 11.87
N ASP A 326 -30.45 -6.52 13.04
CA ASP A 326 -29.31 -7.32 13.51
C ASP A 326 -29.68 -8.79 13.70
N ALA A 327 -30.89 -9.07 14.21
CA ALA A 327 -31.40 -10.43 14.34
C ALA A 327 -31.60 -11.09 12.96
N LEU A 328 -32.06 -10.34 11.96
CA LEU A 328 -32.20 -10.82 10.59
C LEU A 328 -30.84 -11.10 9.95
N LEU A 329 -29.90 -10.16 10.04
CA LEU A 329 -28.57 -10.30 9.44
C LEU A 329 -27.69 -11.30 10.17
N SER A 330 -27.90 -11.54 11.46
CA SER A 330 -27.28 -12.66 12.20
C SER A 330 -27.75 -14.01 11.67
N ALA A 331 -29.05 -14.17 11.41
CA ALA A 331 -29.63 -15.39 10.84
C ALA A 331 -29.34 -15.58 9.34
N TYR A 332 -29.27 -14.48 8.57
CA TYR A 332 -29.06 -14.48 7.12
C TYR A 332 -28.04 -13.41 6.68
N PRO A 333 -26.72 -13.60 6.91
CA PRO A 333 -25.69 -12.57 6.66
C PRO A 333 -25.51 -12.12 5.21
N SER A 334 -26.11 -12.82 4.24
CA SER A 334 -26.05 -12.51 2.80
C SER A 334 -27.22 -11.66 2.30
N ARG A 335 -28.13 -11.20 3.18
CA ARG A 335 -29.29 -10.40 2.79
C ARG A 335 -28.95 -8.92 2.66
N THR A 336 -29.35 -8.30 1.55
CA THR A 336 -29.30 -6.85 1.35
C THR A 336 -30.69 -6.23 1.40
N LEU A 337 -30.80 -4.92 1.59
CA LEU A 337 -32.09 -4.22 1.45
C LEU A 337 -32.64 -4.44 0.03
N SER A 338 -33.97 -4.67 -0.08
CA SER A 338 -34.65 -4.73 -1.39
C SER A 338 -34.51 -3.39 -2.12
N PRO A 339 -34.19 -3.35 -3.44
CA PRO A 339 -34.12 -2.12 -4.21
C PRO A 339 -35.42 -1.31 -4.27
N GLN A 340 -36.58 -1.93 -4.00
CA GLN A 340 -37.88 -1.25 -3.92
C GLN A 340 -38.14 -0.60 -2.54
N CYS A 341 -37.20 -0.74 -1.61
CA CYS A 341 -37.29 -0.25 -0.23
C CYS A 341 -36.11 0.68 0.15
N GLN A 342 -35.43 1.26 -0.85
CA GLN A 342 -34.31 2.21 -0.70
C GLN A 342 -34.79 3.65 -0.61
#